data_AF-A0A2K3KA71-F1
#
_entry.id   AF-A0A2K3KA71-F1
#
_cell.length_a   1.000
_cell.length_b   1.000
_cell.length_c   1.000
_cell.angle_alpha   90.00
_cell.angle_beta   90.00
_cell.angle_gamma   90.00
#
_symmetry.space_group_name_H-M   'P 1'
#
loop_
_entity.id
_entity.type
_entity.pdbx_description
1 polymer ?
#
loop_
_entity_poly.entity_id
_entity_poly.type
_entity_poly.pdbx_seq_one_letter_code
_entity_poly.pdbx_strand_id
1 'polypeptide(L)'
;MLTQCAQAVASYDQRNTNELLKQIRQHSSQFGDGLQRLAHYFANGLEIRLAAETPSYKPLDMATAGNGLEIRLAAETPSYKPLDMATAGDMLKAYKLFITSSPLQRLTNMLLTKTIFRLVENESSVHIIDFGICYGFQWPCLIKKLSLRPGGPPKLRITGIDLPRAGFRPAERVEETGRRLENYCKKFDVPFEYNCIAHKWETIRIEDLKIDRNEITVVSCLYRLKNLPDETVAANCPREALLKLIRKINPKIFFHGVVNGSYSAPFFLTRFREALYHFSSLFDMFEANV
;
A
#
# COMPACT_ATOMS: atom_id res chain seq x y z
N MET A 1 16.03 -12.67 -21.18
CA MET A 1 16.23 -13.58 -20.03
C MET A 1 15.05 -13.60 -19.05
N LEU A 2 14.67 -12.51 -18.37
CA LEU A 2 13.56 -12.53 -17.39
C LEU A 2 12.24 -13.10 -17.93
N THR A 3 11.80 -12.64 -19.11
CA THR A 3 10.57 -13.13 -19.75
C THR A 3 10.64 -14.61 -20.10
N GLN A 4 11.79 -15.08 -20.60
CA GLN A 4 12.01 -16.50 -20.90
C GLN A 4 11.99 -17.35 -19.62
N CYS A 5 12.60 -16.85 -18.54
CA CYS A 5 12.58 -17.52 -17.25
C CYS A 5 11.16 -17.61 -16.69
N ALA A 6 10.36 -16.55 -16.82
CA ALA A 6 8.95 -16.59 -16.44
C ALA A 6 8.14 -17.59 -17.28
N GLN A 7 8.42 -17.72 -18.59
CA GLN A 7 7.79 -18.73 -19.45
C GLN A 7 8.15 -20.16 -19.01
N ALA A 8 9.41 -20.41 -18.67
CA ALA A 8 9.86 -21.70 -18.14
C ALA A 8 9.17 -22.02 -16.81
N VAL A 9 9.08 -21.05 -15.88
CA VAL A 9 8.33 -21.17 -14.63
C VAL A 9 6.84 -21.47 -14.88
N ALA A 10 6.22 -20.79 -15.85
CA ALA A 10 4.81 -21.00 -16.19
C ALA A 10 4.53 -22.38 -16.78
N SER A 11 5.53 -22.97 -17.45
CA SER A 11 5.44 -24.28 -18.10
C SER A 11 5.96 -25.42 -17.23
N TYR A 12 6.28 -25.15 -15.95
CA TYR A 12 6.87 -26.10 -15.01
C TYR A 12 8.19 -26.73 -15.49
N ASP A 13 8.94 -26.03 -16.33
CA ASP A 13 10.24 -26.47 -16.83
C ASP A 13 11.33 -26.08 -15.84
N GLN A 14 11.52 -26.92 -14.83
CA GLN A 14 12.44 -26.66 -13.72
C GLN A 14 13.90 -26.60 -14.19
N ARG A 15 14.29 -27.39 -15.20
CA ARG A 15 15.66 -27.41 -15.72
C ARG A 15 16.00 -26.08 -16.38
N ASN A 16 15.20 -25.66 -17.36
CA ASN A 16 15.45 -24.38 -18.05
C ASN A 16 15.31 -23.20 -17.10
N THR A 17 14.37 -23.27 -16.15
CA THR A 17 14.23 -22.24 -15.12
C THR A 17 15.50 -22.08 -14.28
N ASN A 18 16.07 -23.18 -13.78
CA ASN A 18 17.29 -23.15 -12.97
C ASN A 18 18.50 -22.62 -13.78
N GLU A 19 18.63 -23.02 -15.04
CA GLU A 19 19.69 -22.54 -15.93
C GLU A 19 19.55 -21.05 -16.22
N LEU A 20 18.34 -20.57 -16.52
CA LEU A 20 18.06 -19.15 -16.78
C LEU A 20 18.25 -18.29 -15.53
N LEU A 21 17.80 -18.75 -14.35
CA LEU A 21 18.04 -18.05 -13.09
C LEU A 21 19.54 -17.91 -12.81
N LYS A 22 20.33 -18.98 -13.01
CA LYS A 22 21.79 -18.93 -12.84
C LYS A 22 22.42 -17.86 -13.74
N GLN A 23 22.00 -17.74 -15.00
CA GLN A 23 22.48 -16.70 -15.91
C GLN A 23 22.03 -15.30 -15.49
N ILE A 24 20.76 -15.14 -15.10
CA ILE A 24 20.24 -13.85 -14.61
C ILE A 24 21.05 -13.39 -13.39
N ARG A 25 21.35 -14.29 -12.46
CA ARG A 25 22.12 -13.98 -11.25
C ARG A 25 23.55 -13.52 -11.53
N GLN A 26 24.18 -13.99 -12.60
CA GLN A 26 25.50 -13.52 -13.02
C GLN A 26 25.51 -12.05 -13.46
N HIS A 27 24.36 -11.53 -13.90
CA HIS A 27 24.23 -10.17 -14.42
C HIS A 27 23.36 -9.25 -13.54
N SER A 28 22.68 -9.79 -12.53
CA SER A 28 21.84 -9.03 -11.61
C SER A 28 22.60 -8.57 -10.37
N SER A 29 22.33 -7.36 -9.89
CA SER A 29 22.90 -6.84 -8.64
C SER A 29 21.93 -5.87 -7.99
N GLN A 30 21.77 -5.96 -6.67
CA GLN A 30 20.99 -4.98 -5.90
C GLN A 30 21.64 -3.59 -5.82
N PHE A 31 22.93 -3.50 -6.16
CA PHE A 31 23.72 -2.26 -6.17
C PHE A 31 24.15 -1.84 -7.58
N GLY A 32 23.65 -2.55 -8.61
CA GLY A 32 23.94 -2.23 -10.01
C GLY A 32 23.06 -1.12 -10.56
N ASP A 33 23.09 -0.95 -11.88
CA ASP A 33 22.18 -0.04 -12.60
C ASP A 33 20.70 -0.46 -12.46
N GLY A 34 19.78 0.38 -12.95
CA GLY A 34 18.34 0.14 -12.91
C GLY A 34 17.91 -1.23 -13.44
N LEU A 35 18.51 -1.72 -14.54
CA LEU A 35 18.18 -3.02 -15.13
C LEU A 35 18.74 -4.18 -14.30
N GLN A 36 19.95 -4.04 -13.76
CA GLN A 36 20.55 -5.03 -12.88
C GLN A 36 19.75 -5.19 -11.58
N ARG A 37 19.27 -4.07 -11.02
CA ARG A 37 18.41 -4.06 -9.83
C ARG A 37 17.05 -4.65 -10.13
N LEU A 38 16.41 -4.25 -11.24
CA LEU A 38 15.15 -4.85 -11.70
C LEU A 38 15.29 -6.37 -11.84
N ALA A 39 16.32 -6.84 -12.54
CA ALA A 39 16.58 -8.27 -12.70
C ALA A 39 16.80 -8.99 -11.38
N HIS A 40 17.51 -8.37 -10.43
CA HIS A 40 17.76 -8.93 -9.11
C HIS A 40 16.45 -9.19 -8.35
N TYR A 41 15.55 -8.20 -8.31
CA TYR A 41 14.28 -8.32 -7.61
C TYR A 41 13.30 -9.29 -8.28
N PHE A 42 13.26 -9.30 -9.62
CA PHE A 42 12.42 -10.26 -10.35
C PHE A 42 12.93 -11.70 -10.20
N ALA A 43 14.26 -11.91 -10.18
CA ALA A 43 14.85 -13.22 -9.90
C ALA A 43 14.47 -13.72 -8.50
N ASN A 44 14.54 -12.87 -7.46
CA ASN A 44 14.08 -13.22 -6.11
C ASN A 44 12.61 -13.69 -6.13
N GLY A 45 11.73 -12.96 -6.82
CA GLY A 45 10.32 -13.31 -6.93
C GLY A 45 10.06 -14.63 -7.66
N LEU A 46 10.82 -14.93 -8.71
CA LEU A 46 10.74 -16.18 -9.46
C LEU A 46 11.23 -17.38 -8.63
N GLU A 47 12.33 -17.23 -7.89
CA GLU A 47 12.86 -18.26 -6.99
C GLU A 47 11.88 -18.58 -5.86
N ILE A 48 11.29 -17.57 -5.22
CA ILE A 48 10.27 -17.76 -4.18
C ILE A 48 9.07 -18.51 -4.75
N ARG A 49 8.63 -18.15 -5.97
CA ARG A 49 7.51 -18.82 -6.64
C ARG A 49 7.81 -20.31 -6.90
N LEU A 50 9.04 -20.65 -7.26
CA LEU A 50 9.46 -22.04 -7.50
C LEU A 50 9.52 -22.84 -6.20
N ALA A 51 10.08 -22.25 -5.14
CA ALA A 51 10.20 -22.89 -3.84
C ALA A 51 8.85 -23.16 -3.16
N ALA A 52 7.78 -22.47 -3.59
CA ALA A 52 6.46 -22.60 -2.99
C ALA A 52 5.71 -23.92 -3.32
N GLU A 53 6.24 -24.79 -4.20
CA GLU A 53 5.75 -26.13 -4.63
C GLU A 53 4.25 -26.29 -4.96
N THR A 54 3.44 -25.23 -4.91
CA THR A 54 2.10 -25.13 -5.49
C THR A 54 1.70 -23.66 -5.38
N PRO A 55 1.06 -23.05 -6.39
CA PRO A 55 0.45 -21.73 -6.23
C PRO A 55 -0.82 -21.90 -5.40
N SER A 56 -0.68 -22.21 -4.11
CA SER A 56 -1.75 -21.94 -3.16
C SER A 56 -1.80 -20.42 -3.08
N TYR A 57 -2.79 -19.82 -3.73
CA TYR A 57 -3.31 -18.53 -3.33
C TYR A 57 -3.83 -18.73 -1.91
N LYS A 58 -2.93 -18.75 -0.92
CA LYS A 58 -3.34 -18.65 0.47
C LYS A 58 -3.86 -17.22 0.57
N PRO A 59 -5.17 -17.02 0.85
CA PRO A 59 -5.62 -15.73 1.31
C PRO A 59 -4.72 -15.33 2.50
N LEU A 60 -4.69 -14.05 2.85
CA LEU A 60 -3.93 -13.52 3.98
C LEU A 60 -4.48 -14.00 5.35
N ASP A 61 -4.97 -15.25 5.41
CA ASP A 61 -5.81 -15.90 6.40
C ASP A 61 -5.28 -17.32 6.64
N MET A 62 -4.04 -17.41 7.13
CA MET A 62 -3.51 -18.48 7.99
C MET A 62 -1.99 -18.38 8.00
N ALA A 63 -1.48 -17.42 8.77
CA ALA A 63 -0.28 -17.70 9.54
C ALA A 63 -0.71 -18.60 10.71
N THR A 64 -1.01 -19.87 10.41
CA THR A 64 -0.92 -20.92 11.43
C THR A 64 0.54 -21.03 11.80
N ALA A 65 0.82 -20.84 13.09
CA ALA A 65 2.14 -21.06 13.68
C ALA A 65 2.76 -22.37 13.14
N GLY A 66 3.97 -22.27 12.63
CA GLY A 66 4.80 -23.43 12.28
C GLY A 66 4.57 -24.00 10.88
N ASN A 67 5.07 -23.32 9.84
CA ASN A 67 5.54 -24.02 8.65
C ASN A 67 6.93 -23.48 8.28
N GLY A 68 7.86 -24.38 7.97
CA GLY A 68 9.29 -24.09 7.75
C GLY A 68 9.60 -23.19 6.55
N LEU A 69 8.61 -22.53 5.95
CA LEU A 69 8.77 -21.54 4.90
C LEU A 69 9.37 -20.24 5.47
N GLU A 70 8.96 -19.79 6.66
CA GLU A 70 9.57 -18.62 7.33
C GLU A 70 11.03 -18.88 7.71
N ILE A 71 11.35 -20.11 8.14
CA ILE A 71 12.71 -20.52 8.52
C ILE A 71 13.62 -20.61 7.28
N ARG A 72 13.11 -21.07 6.13
CA ARG A 72 13.88 -21.15 4.88
C ARG A 72 14.04 -19.79 4.19
N LEU A 73 13.07 -18.89 4.31
CA LEU A 73 13.18 -17.49 3.88
C LEU A 73 14.18 -16.67 4.71
N ALA A 74 14.41 -17.06 5.97
CA ALA A 74 15.39 -16.39 6.83
C ALA A 74 16.84 -16.88 6.61
N ALA A 75 17.04 -18.08 6.05
CA ALA A 75 18.34 -18.73 6.05
C ALA A 75 19.27 -18.36 4.87
N GLU A 76 18.74 -17.95 3.71
CA GLU A 76 19.58 -17.74 2.49
C GLU A 76 19.23 -16.51 1.64
N THR A 77 18.24 -15.70 2.03
CA THR A 77 17.92 -14.44 1.34
C THR A 77 18.72 -13.29 1.97
N PRO A 78 19.32 -12.36 1.18
CA PRO A 78 19.93 -11.16 1.74
C PRO A 78 18.93 -10.45 2.64
N SER A 79 19.40 -9.96 3.80
CA SER A 79 18.62 -9.25 4.83
C SER A 79 17.75 -8.12 4.26
N TYR A 80 16.55 -8.47 3.77
CA TYR A 80 15.45 -7.55 3.63
C TYR A 80 14.78 -7.54 4.99
N LYS A 81 14.80 -6.39 5.68
CA LYS A 81 13.78 -6.13 6.70
C LYS A 81 12.45 -6.41 6.01
N PRO A 82 11.65 -7.40 6.43
CA PRO A 82 10.27 -7.49 5.99
C PRO A 82 9.64 -6.10 6.12
N LEU A 83 8.69 -5.72 5.27
CA LEU A 83 8.00 -4.42 5.43
C LEU A 83 7.43 -4.23 6.85
N ASP A 84 7.23 -5.32 7.59
CA ASP A 84 6.85 -5.33 9.01
C ASP A 84 7.96 -4.88 9.98
N MET A 85 9.23 -4.95 9.59
CA MET A 85 10.41 -4.51 10.36
C MET A 85 10.91 -3.12 9.93
N ALA A 86 10.35 -2.52 8.87
CA ALA A 86 10.68 -1.16 8.47
C ALA A 86 10.14 -0.15 9.49
N THR A 87 11.04 0.66 10.05
CA THR A 87 10.64 1.71 11.00
C THR A 87 9.89 2.83 10.27
N ALA A 88 9.12 3.63 10.99
CA ALA A 88 8.51 4.83 10.41
C ALA A 88 9.55 5.79 9.81
N GLY A 89 10.77 5.83 10.38
CA GLY A 89 11.88 6.62 9.86
C GLY A 89 12.41 6.09 8.53
N ASP A 90 12.57 4.77 8.38
CA ASP A 90 12.97 4.14 7.12
C ASP A 90 11.93 4.41 6.03
N MET A 91 10.64 4.24 6.36
CA MET A 91 9.55 4.50 5.44
C MET A 91 9.42 5.98 5.07
N LEU A 92 9.74 6.90 5.99
CA LEU A 92 9.78 8.33 5.68
C LEU A 92 10.91 8.66 4.70
N LYS A 93 12.09 8.03 4.83
CA LYS A 93 13.19 8.20 3.88
C LYS A 93 12.79 7.70 2.49
N ALA A 94 12.21 6.50 2.40
CA ALA A 94 11.74 5.93 1.15
C ALA A 94 10.63 6.79 0.51
N TYR A 95 9.68 7.25 1.31
CA TYR A 95 8.61 8.15 0.85
C TYR A 95 9.17 9.47 0.31
N LYS A 96 10.11 10.09 1.02
CA LYS A 96 10.78 11.31 0.57
C LYS A 96 11.46 11.11 -0.78
N LEU A 97 12.23 10.04 -0.93
CA LEU A 97 12.88 9.70 -2.18
C LEU A 97 11.86 9.58 -3.32
N PHE A 98 10.78 8.83 -3.11
CA PHE A 98 9.73 8.64 -4.12
C PHE A 98 9.09 9.96 -4.58
N ILE A 99 8.69 10.83 -3.64
CA ILE A 99 8.02 12.10 -3.98
C ILE A 99 8.97 13.16 -4.54
N THR A 100 10.28 13.00 -4.37
CA THR A 100 11.29 13.88 -5.01
C THR A 100 11.68 13.38 -6.39
N SER A 101 11.68 12.07 -6.63
CA SER A 101 11.99 11.47 -7.93
C SER A 101 10.79 11.47 -8.89
N SER A 102 9.55 11.58 -8.37
CA SER A 102 8.33 11.58 -9.18
C SER A 102 7.31 12.62 -8.73
N PRO A 103 6.69 13.39 -9.65
CA PRO A 103 5.63 14.31 -9.28
C PRO A 103 4.30 13.60 -8.99
N LEU A 104 4.11 12.34 -9.38
CA LEU A 104 2.79 11.68 -9.42
C LEU A 104 2.08 11.65 -8.06
N GLN A 105 2.78 11.18 -7.02
CA GLN A 105 2.18 11.11 -5.68
C GLN A 105 2.04 12.50 -5.04
N ARG A 106 2.97 13.42 -5.30
CA ARG A 106 2.86 14.81 -4.85
C ARG A 106 1.65 15.51 -5.47
N LEU A 107 1.41 15.34 -6.77
CA LEU A 107 0.24 15.86 -7.47
C LEU A 107 -1.06 15.30 -6.90
N THR A 108 -1.11 13.99 -6.64
CA THR A 108 -2.26 13.33 -6.01
C THR A 108 -2.56 13.95 -4.64
N ASN A 109 -1.56 14.10 -3.78
CA ASN A 109 -1.71 14.67 -2.45
C ASN A 109 -2.13 16.15 -2.49
N MET A 110 -1.59 16.93 -3.43
CA MET A 110 -1.95 18.33 -3.63
C MET A 110 -3.40 18.48 -4.10
N LEU A 111 -3.84 17.65 -5.05
CA LEU A 111 -5.21 17.65 -5.53
C LEU A 111 -6.18 17.31 -4.40
N LEU A 112 -5.92 16.21 -3.69
CA LEU A 112 -6.73 15.80 -2.54
C LEU A 112 -6.81 16.91 -1.48
N THR A 113 -5.65 17.48 -1.11
CA THR A 113 -5.59 18.57 -0.12
C THR A 113 -6.40 19.78 -0.55
N LYS A 114 -6.24 20.23 -1.81
CA LYS A 114 -6.98 21.39 -2.35
C LYS A 114 -8.48 21.14 -2.40
N THR A 115 -8.89 19.94 -2.82
CA THR A 115 -10.31 19.59 -2.92
C THR A 115 -10.95 19.52 -1.54
N ILE A 116 -10.33 18.86 -0.56
CA ILE A 116 -10.85 18.81 0.81
C ILE A 116 -10.88 20.22 1.42
N PHE A 117 -9.82 21.02 1.26
CA PHE A 117 -9.78 22.38 1.80
C PHE A 117 -10.93 23.26 1.29
N ARG A 118 -11.25 23.19 0.00
CA ARG A 118 -12.42 23.89 -0.58
C ARG A 118 -13.74 23.33 -0.05
N LEU A 119 -13.82 22.01 0.09
CA LEU A 119 -15.04 21.35 0.53
C LEU A 119 -15.44 21.77 1.96
N VAL A 120 -14.46 22.05 2.81
CA VAL A 120 -14.67 22.37 4.24
C VAL A 120 -14.53 23.86 4.54
N GLU A 121 -14.64 24.72 3.53
CA GLU A 121 -14.43 26.17 3.67
C GLU A 121 -15.31 26.78 4.77
N ASN A 122 -16.59 26.40 4.81
CA ASN A 122 -17.59 26.93 5.75
C ASN A 122 -18.01 25.91 6.83
N GLU A 123 -17.25 24.84 6.99
CA GLU A 123 -17.63 23.73 7.88
C GLU A 123 -16.90 23.80 9.22
N SER A 124 -17.55 23.38 10.29
CA SER A 124 -16.94 23.33 11.62
C SER A 124 -16.16 22.03 11.87
N SER A 125 -16.48 20.95 11.15
CA SER A 125 -15.85 19.63 11.30
C SER A 125 -15.74 18.89 9.97
N VAL A 126 -14.70 18.07 9.85
CA VAL A 126 -14.51 17.13 8.74
C VAL A 126 -14.00 15.78 9.26
N HIS A 127 -14.66 14.72 8.81
CA HIS A 127 -14.26 13.34 9.06
C HIS A 127 -13.69 12.70 7.80
N ILE A 128 -12.45 12.24 7.92
CA ILE A 128 -11.74 11.54 6.85
C ILE A 128 -11.65 10.07 7.23
N ILE A 129 -12.14 9.19 6.38
CA ILE A 129 -12.01 7.74 6.49
C ILE A 129 -10.98 7.29 5.47
N ASP A 130 -9.81 6.84 5.94
CA ASP A 130 -8.66 6.52 5.09
C ASP A 130 -8.39 5.00 5.07
N PHE A 131 -8.81 4.35 3.99
CA PHE A 131 -8.56 2.93 3.72
C PHE A 131 -7.12 2.73 3.22
N GLY A 132 -6.29 2.21 4.12
CA GLY A 132 -4.87 1.97 3.91
C GLY A 132 -3.98 3.13 4.38
N ILE A 133 -4.29 3.71 5.54
CA ILE A 133 -3.62 4.90 6.11
C ILE A 133 -2.09 4.76 6.24
N CYS A 134 -1.59 3.53 6.40
CA CYS A 134 -0.16 3.23 6.47
C CYS A 134 0.54 4.08 7.55
N TYR A 135 1.51 4.93 7.18
CA TYR A 135 2.21 5.85 8.09
C TYR A 135 1.61 7.27 8.15
N GLY A 136 0.51 7.53 7.43
CA GLY A 136 -0.21 8.80 7.47
C GLY A 136 0.45 9.98 6.75
N PHE A 137 1.50 9.75 5.96
CA PHE A 137 2.31 10.83 5.34
C PHE A 137 1.57 11.72 4.33
N GLN A 138 0.36 11.35 3.92
CA GLN A 138 -0.52 12.15 3.08
C GLN A 138 -1.11 13.36 3.82
N TRP A 139 -1.47 13.19 5.10
CA TRP A 139 -2.28 14.13 5.86
C TRP A 139 -1.57 15.38 6.39
N PRO A 140 -0.24 15.40 6.64
CA PRO A 140 0.47 16.60 7.05
C PRO A 140 0.25 17.83 6.16
N CYS A 141 0.19 17.65 4.83
CA CYS A 141 -0.09 18.75 3.91
C CYS A 141 -1.49 19.35 4.11
N LEU A 142 -2.50 18.50 4.35
CA LEU A 142 -3.86 18.95 4.64
C LEU A 142 -3.95 19.64 6.00
N ILE A 143 -3.37 19.05 7.04
CA ILE A 143 -3.36 19.63 8.40
C ILE A 143 -2.77 21.03 8.36
N LYS A 144 -1.62 21.21 7.71
CA LYS A 144 -0.99 22.52 7.55
C LYS A 144 -1.86 23.49 6.76
N LYS A 145 -2.60 23.02 5.75
CA LYS A 145 -3.47 23.87 4.95
C LYS A 145 -4.71 24.32 5.75
N LEU A 146 -5.31 23.42 6.52
CA LEU A 146 -6.45 23.71 7.41
C LEU A 146 -6.08 24.71 8.50
N SER A 147 -4.88 24.61 9.08
CA SER A 147 -4.42 25.55 10.12
C SER A 147 -4.29 27.00 9.63
N LEU A 148 -4.26 27.21 8.31
CA LEU A 148 -4.17 28.53 7.69
C LEU A 148 -5.54 29.05 7.21
N ARG A 149 -6.64 28.36 7.53
CA ARG A 149 -7.99 28.78 7.15
C ARG A 149 -8.37 30.06 7.92
N PRO A 150 -8.87 31.11 7.24
CA PRO A 150 -9.47 32.25 7.92
C PRO A 150 -10.59 31.80 8.88
N GLY A 151 -10.64 32.37 10.08
CA GLY A 151 -11.59 31.93 11.12
C GLY A 151 -11.17 30.68 11.91
N GLY A 152 -9.98 30.13 11.62
CA GLY A 152 -9.41 28.98 12.32
C GLY A 152 -9.75 27.63 11.66
N PRO A 153 -8.99 26.57 11.97
CA PRO A 153 -9.20 25.24 11.40
C PRO A 153 -10.53 24.61 11.86
N PRO A 154 -11.17 23.75 11.04
CA PRO A 154 -12.25 22.90 11.52
C PRO A 154 -11.69 21.83 12.46
N LYS A 155 -12.57 21.19 13.24
CA LYS A 155 -12.23 19.91 13.87
C LYS A 155 -11.92 18.90 12.77
N LEU A 156 -10.75 18.28 12.84
CA LEU A 156 -10.33 17.21 11.93
C LEU A 156 -10.46 15.86 12.65
N ARG A 157 -11.32 15.00 12.15
CA ARG A 157 -11.40 13.60 12.58
C ARG A 157 -10.81 12.70 11.51
N ILE A 158 -9.92 11.79 11.87
CA ILE A 158 -9.41 10.77 10.95
C ILE A 158 -9.74 9.38 11.51
N THR A 159 -10.44 8.57 10.72
CA THR A 159 -10.49 7.12 10.91
C THR A 159 -9.43 6.47 10.02
N GLY A 160 -8.34 6.05 10.65
CA GLY A 160 -7.23 5.39 9.97
C GLY A 160 -7.45 3.89 9.95
N ILE A 161 -7.53 3.33 8.74
CA ILE A 161 -7.81 1.91 8.52
C ILE A 161 -6.59 1.29 7.84
N ASP A 162 -6.11 0.17 8.37
CA ASP A 162 -5.12 -0.65 7.67
C ASP A 162 -5.24 -2.12 8.09
N LEU A 163 -4.55 -3.02 7.38
CA LEU A 163 -4.54 -4.44 7.74
C LEU A 163 -3.79 -4.65 9.06
N PRO A 164 -4.26 -5.61 9.89
CA PRO A 164 -3.55 -5.99 11.12
C PRO A 164 -2.17 -6.55 10.80
N ARG A 165 -1.20 -6.27 11.68
CA ARG A 165 0.09 -6.95 11.65
C ARG A 165 -0.01 -8.34 12.30
N ALA A 166 0.84 -9.25 11.87
CA ALA A 166 1.02 -10.52 12.57
C ALA A 166 1.64 -10.30 13.97
N GLY A 167 1.39 -11.24 14.88
CA GLY A 167 1.96 -11.22 16.24
C GLY A 167 1.09 -10.51 17.28
N PHE A 168 1.71 -10.18 18.42
CA PHE A 168 1.00 -9.77 19.64
C PHE A 168 0.38 -8.36 19.59
N ARG A 169 0.78 -7.52 18.62
CA ARG A 169 0.33 -6.12 18.52
C ARG A 169 -0.20 -5.78 17.12
N PRO A 170 -1.33 -6.37 16.70
CA PRO A 170 -1.84 -6.22 15.34
C PRO A 170 -2.18 -4.78 14.95
N ALA A 171 -2.55 -3.93 15.92
CA ALA A 171 -2.96 -2.54 15.69
C ALA A 171 -1.84 -1.51 15.86
N GLU A 172 -0.67 -1.87 16.42
CA GLU A 172 0.34 -0.92 16.90
C GLU A 172 0.78 0.09 15.84
N ARG A 173 0.98 -0.36 14.59
CA ARG A 173 1.35 0.52 13.48
C ARG A 173 0.31 1.61 13.24
N VAL A 174 -0.97 1.25 13.25
CA VAL A 174 -2.08 2.16 12.95
C VAL A 174 -2.31 3.11 14.12
N GLU A 175 -2.14 2.64 15.36
CA GLU A 175 -2.16 3.45 16.58
C GLU A 175 -1.01 4.47 16.62
N GLU A 176 0.21 4.03 16.27
CA GLU A 176 1.35 4.93 16.15
C GLU A 176 1.14 6.01 15.07
N THR A 177 0.48 5.67 13.95
CA THR A 177 0.12 6.65 12.94
C THR A 177 -0.83 7.70 13.52
N GLY A 178 -1.81 7.28 14.31
CA GLY A 178 -2.68 8.20 15.06
C GLY A 178 -1.89 9.15 15.96
N ARG A 179 -0.98 8.62 16.78
CA ARG A 179 -0.11 9.42 17.67
C ARG A 179 0.74 10.43 16.90
N ARG A 180 1.31 10.04 15.75
CA ARG A 180 2.09 10.94 14.88
C ARG A 180 1.24 12.06 14.31
N LEU A 181 0.03 11.76 13.84
CA LEU A 181 -0.90 12.75 13.29
C LEU A 181 -1.39 13.70 14.38
N GLU A 182 -1.73 13.19 15.56
CA GLU A 182 -2.15 14.00 16.70
C GLU A 182 -1.06 15.00 17.11
N ASN A 183 0.19 14.55 17.22
CA ASN A 183 1.32 15.44 17.52
C ASN A 183 1.51 16.53 16.45
N TYR A 184 1.27 16.19 15.18
CA TYR A 184 1.34 17.18 14.10
C TYR A 184 0.18 18.17 14.14
N CYS A 185 -1.04 17.73 14.44
CA CYS A 185 -2.20 18.60 14.64
C CYS A 185 -2.00 19.57 15.82
N LYS A 186 -1.49 19.07 16.96
CA LYS A 186 -1.14 19.89 18.13
C LYS A 186 -0.13 21.00 17.77
N LYS A 187 0.86 20.70 16.93
CA LYS A 187 1.85 21.69 16.47
C LYS A 187 1.25 22.83 15.64
N PHE A 188 0.09 22.61 15.01
CA PHE A 188 -0.58 23.59 14.14
C PHE A 188 -1.93 24.04 14.69
N ASP A 189 -2.21 23.78 15.96
CA ASP A 189 -3.45 24.17 16.65
C ASP A 189 -4.73 23.73 15.91
N VAL A 190 -4.68 22.54 15.29
CA VAL A 190 -5.83 21.92 14.62
C VAL A 190 -6.53 20.99 15.62
N PRO A 191 -7.81 21.23 15.98
CA PRO A 191 -8.56 20.31 16.85
C PRO A 191 -8.68 18.95 16.17
N PHE A 192 -8.30 17.88 16.88
CA PHE A 192 -8.09 16.58 16.24
C PHE A 192 -8.68 15.42 17.03
N GLU A 193 -9.22 14.43 16.31
CA GLU A 193 -9.67 13.15 16.85
C GLU A 193 -9.23 12.02 15.92
N TYR A 194 -8.78 10.90 16.49
CA TYR A 194 -8.36 9.72 15.73
C TYR A 194 -9.12 8.47 16.15
N ASN A 195 -9.63 7.73 15.16
CA ASN A 195 -10.23 6.41 15.34
C ASN A 195 -9.36 5.37 14.61
N CYS A 196 -8.84 4.39 15.34
CA CYS A 196 -7.94 3.37 14.82
C CYS A 196 -8.75 2.11 14.45
N ILE A 197 -8.56 1.58 13.22
CA ILE A 197 -9.11 0.29 12.82
C ILE A 197 -8.01 -0.54 12.15
N ALA A 198 -7.64 -1.65 12.78
CA ALA A 198 -6.65 -2.59 12.27
C ALA A 198 -7.30 -3.95 11.96
N HIS A 199 -8.24 -3.96 11.00
CA HIS A 199 -9.05 -5.14 10.64
C HIS A 199 -8.95 -5.43 9.14
N LYS A 200 -9.46 -6.60 8.73
CA LYS A 200 -9.75 -6.86 7.31
C LYS A 200 -10.82 -5.88 6.84
N TRP A 201 -10.67 -5.31 5.65
CA TRP A 201 -11.51 -4.17 5.26
C TRP A 201 -12.94 -4.59 4.93
N GLU A 202 -13.09 -5.79 4.38
CA GLU A 202 -14.38 -6.42 4.07
C GLU A 202 -15.19 -6.80 5.31
N THR A 203 -14.58 -6.83 6.50
CA THR A 203 -15.27 -7.10 7.77
C THR A 203 -15.67 -5.83 8.53
N ILE A 204 -15.28 -4.66 8.05
CA ILE A 204 -15.59 -3.39 8.71
C ILE A 204 -17.07 -3.06 8.52
N ARG A 205 -17.74 -2.71 9.62
CA ARG A 205 -19.14 -2.28 9.62
C ARG A 205 -19.22 -0.77 9.70
N ILE A 206 -20.38 -0.21 9.34
CA ILE A 206 -20.56 1.25 9.29
C ILE A 206 -20.48 1.87 10.69
N GLU A 207 -20.87 1.13 11.72
CA GLU A 207 -20.85 1.55 13.12
C GLU A 207 -19.41 1.71 13.63
N ASP A 208 -18.47 0.89 13.13
CA ASP A 208 -17.07 0.93 13.53
C ASP A 208 -16.38 2.25 13.10
N LEU A 209 -16.93 2.92 12.08
CA LEU A 209 -16.43 4.18 11.50
C LEU A 209 -16.83 5.41 12.34
N LYS A 210 -17.77 5.26 13.28
CA LYS A 210 -18.26 6.32 14.18
C LYS A 210 -18.73 7.56 13.43
N ILE A 211 -19.38 7.43 12.27
CA ILE A 211 -19.79 8.58 11.44
C ILE A 211 -20.80 9.46 12.20
N ASP A 212 -20.51 10.75 12.29
CA ASP A 212 -21.46 11.76 12.76
C ASP A 212 -22.13 12.40 11.55
N ARG A 213 -23.47 12.52 11.58
CA ARG A 213 -24.24 13.10 10.47
C ARG A 213 -24.10 14.62 10.39
N ASN A 214 -23.59 15.25 11.45
CA ASN A 214 -23.41 16.70 11.52
C ASN A 214 -22.07 17.19 10.95
N GLU A 215 -21.21 16.28 10.47
CA GLU A 215 -19.94 16.66 9.87
C GLU A 215 -19.76 16.13 8.45
N ILE A 216 -18.94 16.82 7.65
CA ILE A 216 -18.61 16.37 6.30
C ILE A 216 -17.78 15.08 6.38
N THR A 217 -18.24 14.04 5.71
CA THR A 217 -17.49 12.78 5.57
C THR A 217 -16.80 12.69 4.21
N VAL A 218 -15.49 12.40 4.23
CA VAL A 218 -14.62 12.16 3.07
C VAL A 218 -14.06 10.76 3.18
N VAL A 219 -14.07 9.99 2.08
CA VAL A 219 -13.42 8.69 2.02
C VAL A 219 -12.21 8.75 1.11
N SER A 220 -11.08 8.17 1.54
CA SER A 220 -9.83 8.04 0.79
C SER A 220 -9.43 6.57 0.67
N CYS A 221 -9.08 6.12 -0.54
CA CYS A 221 -8.43 4.85 -0.80
C CYS A 221 -7.46 5.01 -1.98
N LEU A 222 -6.28 5.57 -1.73
CA LEU A 222 -5.31 5.90 -2.79
C LEU A 222 -4.22 4.83 -2.93
N TYR A 223 -4.28 4.05 -4.01
CA TYR A 223 -3.31 3.00 -4.37
C TYR A 223 -3.29 1.80 -3.40
N ARG A 224 -4.39 1.60 -2.67
CA ARG A 224 -4.50 0.63 -1.57
C ARG A 224 -5.49 -0.52 -1.86
N LEU A 225 -6.40 -0.35 -2.83
CA LEU A 225 -7.42 -1.36 -3.16
C LEU A 225 -6.82 -2.68 -3.70
N LYS A 226 -5.57 -2.66 -4.17
CA LYS A 226 -4.79 -3.86 -4.55
C LYS A 226 -4.57 -4.86 -3.42
N ASN A 227 -4.78 -4.44 -2.17
CA ASN A 227 -4.72 -5.32 -1.00
C ASN A 227 -5.97 -6.19 -0.84
N LEU A 228 -7.05 -5.89 -1.58
CA LEU A 228 -8.27 -6.69 -1.59
C LEU A 228 -8.35 -7.52 -2.89
N PRO A 229 -8.54 -8.84 -2.79
CA PRO A 229 -8.92 -9.67 -3.91
C PRO A 229 -10.16 -9.10 -4.63
N ASP A 230 -10.26 -9.32 -5.94
CA ASP A 230 -11.49 -9.10 -6.69
C ASP A 230 -12.14 -10.42 -7.08
N GLU A 231 -13.23 -10.31 -7.85
CA GLU A 231 -14.00 -11.43 -8.38
C GLU A 231 -13.18 -12.41 -9.23
N THR A 232 -12.03 -11.99 -9.77
CA THR A 232 -11.14 -12.89 -10.52
C THR A 232 -10.34 -13.82 -9.60
N VAL A 233 -10.35 -13.54 -8.29
CA VAL A 233 -9.56 -14.24 -7.26
C VAL A 233 -10.45 -14.90 -6.21
N ALA A 234 -11.61 -14.32 -5.87
CA ALA A 234 -12.52 -14.85 -4.84
C ALA A 234 -14.00 -14.68 -5.22
N ALA A 235 -14.80 -15.74 -5.00
CA ALA A 235 -16.24 -15.74 -5.28
C ALA A 235 -17.02 -14.71 -4.43
N ASN A 236 -16.64 -14.54 -3.16
CA ASN A 236 -17.13 -13.47 -2.30
C ASN A 236 -16.18 -12.27 -2.45
N CYS A 237 -16.39 -11.41 -3.45
CA CYS A 237 -15.47 -10.32 -3.82
C CYS A 237 -15.27 -9.30 -2.65
N PRO A 238 -14.12 -9.33 -1.93
CA PRO A 238 -13.88 -8.43 -0.79
C PRO A 238 -13.83 -6.96 -1.23
N ARG A 239 -13.35 -6.70 -2.46
CA ARG A 239 -13.37 -5.37 -3.08
C ARG A 239 -14.79 -4.84 -3.26
N GLU A 240 -15.73 -5.69 -3.69
CA GLU A 240 -17.13 -5.31 -3.82
C GLU A 240 -17.77 -5.00 -2.45
N ALA A 241 -17.47 -5.82 -1.43
CA ALA A 241 -17.93 -5.57 -0.06
C ALA A 241 -17.48 -4.19 0.44
N LEU A 242 -16.22 -3.81 0.20
CA LEU A 242 -15.72 -2.49 0.54
C LEU A 242 -16.44 -1.38 -0.25
N LEU A 243 -16.62 -1.53 -1.56
CA LEU A 243 -17.33 -0.53 -2.36
C LEU A 243 -18.80 -0.36 -1.91
N LYS A 244 -19.46 -1.46 -1.52
CA LYS A 244 -20.79 -1.43 -0.89
C LYS A 244 -20.76 -0.69 0.45
N LEU A 245 -19.73 -0.89 1.27
CA LEU A 245 -19.54 -0.13 2.51
C LEU A 245 -19.36 1.37 2.20
N ILE A 246 -18.48 1.74 1.26
CA ILE A 246 -18.26 3.13 0.86
C ILE A 246 -19.56 3.77 0.34
N ARG A 247 -20.38 3.03 -0.40
CA ARG A 247 -21.71 3.48 -0.82
C ARG A 247 -22.62 3.73 0.38
N LYS A 248 -22.61 2.86 1.40
CA LYS A 248 -23.37 3.02 2.66
C LYS A 248 -22.88 4.19 3.52
N ILE A 249 -21.57 4.46 3.54
CA ILE A 249 -20.98 5.65 4.19
C ILE A 249 -21.61 6.93 3.62
N ASN A 250 -21.97 6.92 2.33
CA ASN A 250 -22.51 8.06 1.60
C ASN A 250 -21.63 9.33 1.75
N PRO A 251 -20.31 9.24 1.44
CA PRO A 251 -19.41 10.36 1.65
C PRO A 251 -19.70 11.49 0.67
N LYS A 252 -19.37 12.71 1.07
CA LYS A 252 -19.47 13.89 0.21
C LYS A 252 -18.53 13.78 -0.99
N ILE A 253 -17.39 13.12 -0.82
CA ILE A 253 -16.46 12.77 -1.89
C ILE A 253 -15.71 11.47 -1.54
N PHE A 254 -15.47 10.64 -2.56
CA PHE A 254 -14.62 9.46 -2.49
C PHE A 254 -13.41 9.64 -3.39
N PHE A 255 -12.21 9.66 -2.79
CA PHE A 255 -10.94 9.65 -3.52
C PHE A 255 -10.48 8.21 -3.74
N HIS A 256 -10.45 7.78 -5.00
CA HIS A 256 -9.96 6.47 -5.39
C HIS A 256 -8.74 6.61 -6.31
N GLY A 257 -7.63 6.00 -5.92
CA GLY A 257 -6.40 5.96 -6.71
C GLY A 257 -6.03 4.53 -7.04
N VAL A 258 -5.73 4.26 -8.30
CA VAL A 258 -5.32 2.93 -8.77
C VAL A 258 -4.01 3.02 -9.53
N VAL A 259 -3.19 1.98 -9.43
CA VAL A 259 -2.06 1.81 -10.33
C VAL A 259 -2.61 1.16 -11.60
N ASN A 260 -2.40 1.81 -12.74
CA ASN A 260 -2.88 1.29 -14.02
C ASN A 260 -2.12 0.00 -14.39
N GLY A 261 -2.85 -1.04 -14.78
CA GLY A 261 -2.29 -2.33 -15.21
C GLY A 261 -3.09 -3.54 -14.73
N SER A 262 -2.92 -4.67 -15.42
CA SER A 262 -3.68 -5.91 -15.18
C SER A 262 -3.04 -6.81 -14.11
N TYR A 263 -2.75 -6.27 -12.93
CA TYR A 263 -2.05 -6.99 -11.86
C TYR A 263 -2.89 -8.07 -11.16
N SER A 264 -4.21 -8.06 -11.33
CA SER A 264 -5.12 -9.10 -10.82
C SER A 264 -5.50 -10.15 -11.88
N ALA A 265 -4.91 -10.11 -13.08
CA ALA A 265 -5.21 -11.09 -14.13
C ALA A 265 -4.99 -12.53 -13.63
N PRO A 266 -5.80 -13.53 -14.02
CA PRO A 266 -5.70 -14.90 -13.50
C PRO A 266 -4.40 -15.60 -13.92
N PHE A 267 -3.85 -15.23 -15.08
CA PHE A 267 -2.65 -15.85 -15.64
C PHE A 267 -1.36 -15.21 -15.14
N PHE A 268 -0.41 -16.05 -14.70
CA PHE A 268 0.89 -15.63 -14.17
C PHE A 268 1.69 -14.78 -15.16
N LEU A 269 1.81 -15.21 -16.43
CA LEU A 269 2.62 -14.50 -17.43
C LEU A 269 2.09 -13.09 -17.71
N THR A 270 0.76 -12.91 -17.71
CA THR A 270 0.14 -11.59 -17.83
C THR A 270 0.57 -10.71 -16.67
N ARG A 271 0.39 -11.17 -15.42
CA ARG A 271 0.82 -10.40 -14.23
C ARG A 271 2.31 -10.09 -14.22
N PHE A 272 3.14 -11.06 -14.60
CA PHE A 272 4.60 -10.91 -14.67
C PHE A 272 5.00 -9.80 -15.65
N ARG A 273 4.41 -9.80 -16.85
CA ARG A 273 4.68 -8.79 -17.88
C ARG A 273 4.25 -7.39 -17.43
N GLU A 274 3.05 -7.26 -16.88
CA GLU A 274 2.55 -5.98 -16.36
C GLU A 274 3.44 -5.44 -15.23
N ALA A 275 3.85 -6.32 -14.29
CA ALA A 275 4.77 -5.95 -13.23
C ALA A 275 6.13 -5.53 -13.79
N LEU A 276 6.67 -6.25 -14.78
CA LEU A 276 7.96 -5.95 -15.38
C LEU A 276 7.96 -4.57 -16.03
N TYR A 277 6.93 -4.23 -16.81
CA TYR A 277 6.81 -2.89 -17.40
C TYR A 277 6.69 -1.81 -16.33
N HIS A 278 5.82 -2.01 -15.34
CA HIS A 278 5.62 -1.04 -14.26
C HIS A 278 6.91 -0.74 -13.50
N PHE A 279 7.59 -1.79 -13.02
CA PHE A 279 8.80 -1.61 -12.25
C PHE A 279 9.97 -1.14 -13.11
N SER A 280 10.08 -1.55 -14.37
CA SER A 280 11.08 -0.98 -15.29
C SER A 280 10.96 0.53 -15.36
N SER A 281 9.76 1.07 -15.58
CA SER A 281 9.56 2.53 -15.60
C SER A 281 9.89 3.21 -14.27
N LEU A 282 9.66 2.54 -13.13
CA LEU A 282 10.07 3.07 -11.83
C LEU A 282 11.59 3.06 -11.64
N PHE A 283 12.28 2.00 -12.06
CA PHE A 283 13.75 1.95 -12.03
C PHE A 283 14.37 2.99 -12.95
N ASP A 284 13.85 3.16 -14.17
CA ASP A 284 14.30 4.20 -15.11
C ASP A 284 14.11 5.60 -14.52
N MET A 285 12.96 5.84 -13.89
CA MET A 285 12.67 7.09 -13.19
C MET A 285 13.63 7.34 -12.03
N PHE A 286 13.98 6.33 -11.25
CA PHE A 286 14.95 6.49 -10.16
C PHE A 286 16.36 6.74 -10.70
N GLU A 287 16.80 5.99 -11.71
CA GLU A 287 18.13 6.16 -12.33
C GLU A 287 18.33 7.57 -12.91
N ALA A 288 17.25 8.17 -13.44
CA ALA A 288 17.31 9.52 -14.00
C ALA A 288 17.32 10.64 -12.94
N ASN A 289 16.91 10.36 -11.68
CA ASN A 289 16.61 11.40 -10.69
C ASN A 289 17.30 11.20 -9.32
N VAL A 290 18.04 10.11 -9.11
CA VAL A 290 18.69 9.72 -7.83
C VAL A 290 20.12 9.31 -8.09
#